data_AF-A0A349E821-F1
#
_entry.id   AF-A0A349E821-F1
#
_cell.length_a   1.000
_cell.length_b   1.000
_cell.length_c   1.000
_cell.angle_alpha   90.00
_cell.angle_beta   90.00
_cell.angle_gamma   90.00
#
_symmetry.space_group_name_H-M   'P 1'
#
loop_
_entity.id
_entity.type
_entity.pdbx_description
1 polymer ?
#
loop_
_entity_poly.entity_id
_entity_poly.type
_entity_poly.pdbx_seq_one_letter_code
_entity_poly.pdbx_strand_id
1 'polypeptide(L)' 'MGEILHNSQTDTILELSVGVAYDSDTDAAMKAIKAKLENVEGLSQERNIQIGIEEFGDSAINIAFRGWAKTQ' A
#
# COMPACT_ATOMS: atom_id res chain seq x y z
N MET A 1 1.27 -13.17 6.14
CA MET A 1 1.18 -13.98 4.90
C MET A 1 0.43 -13.12 3.90
N GLY A 2 1.13 -12.51 2.94
CA GLY A 2 0.48 -11.68 1.92
C GLY A 2 -0.07 -12.58 0.83
N GLU A 3 -1.39 -12.62 0.67
CA GLU A 3 -2.03 -13.35 -0.42
C GLU A 3 -2.10 -12.43 -1.64
N ILE A 4 -1.48 -12.85 -2.74
CA ILE A 4 -1.55 -12.13 -4.02
C ILE A 4 -2.85 -12.57 -4.70
N LEU A 5 -3.86 -11.70 -4.68
CA LEU A 5 -5.10 -11.88 -5.44
C LEU A 5 -4.83 -11.60 -6.93
N HIS A 6 -4.65 -12.67 -7.69
CA HIS A 6 -4.53 -12.64 -9.15
C HIS A 6 -5.89 -12.30 -9.77
N ASN A 7 -6.15 -11.01 -10.05
CA ASN A 7 -7.30 -10.62 -10.86
C ASN A 7 -6.86 -10.41 -12.31
N SER A 8 -7.48 -11.18 -13.21
CA SER A 8 -7.14 -11.34 -14.62
C SER A 8 -7.42 -10.09 -15.45
N GLN A 9 -6.53 -9.83 -16.43
CA GLN A 9 -6.64 -8.94 -17.61
C GLN A 9 -6.04 -7.53 -17.49
N THR A 10 -4.71 -7.45 -17.33
CA THR A 10 -3.82 -6.33 -17.73
C THR A 10 -3.17 -5.52 -16.60
N ASP A 11 -3.72 -5.49 -15.39
CA ASP A 11 -3.13 -4.76 -14.25
C ASP A 11 -2.97 -5.68 -13.01
N THR A 12 -1.77 -5.81 -12.46
CA THR A 12 -1.54 -6.55 -11.21
C THR A 12 -1.81 -5.65 -10.02
N ILE A 13 -2.68 -6.06 -9.10
CA ILE A 13 -2.93 -5.29 -7.87
C ILE A 13 -1.82 -5.59 -6.87
N LEU A 14 -1.15 -4.55 -6.40
CA LEU A 14 -0.17 -4.61 -5.32
C LEU A 14 -0.87 -4.18 -4.03
N GLU A 15 -1.04 -5.12 -3.10
CA GLU A 15 -1.61 -4.86 -1.78
C GLU A 15 -0.52 -5.03 -0.72
N LEU A 16 -0.36 -4.02 0.12
CA LEU A 16 0.61 -4.01 1.21
C LEU A 16 -0.09 -3.54 2.48
N SER A 17 0.22 -4.16 3.61
CA SER A 17 -0.24 -3.72 4.93
C SER A 17 0.97 -3.58 5.84
N VAL A 18 1.05 -2.45 6.55
CA VAL A 18 2.15 -2.10 7.45
C VAL A 18 1.56 -1.69 8.79
N GLY A 19 1.94 -2.40 9.85
CA GLY A 19 1.60 -2.05 11.22
C GLY A 19 2.55 -0.97 11.75
N VAL A 20 1.99 0.15 12.22
CA VAL A 20 2.71 1.26 12.84
C VAL A 20 2.34 1.31 14.32
N ALA A 21 3.33 1.41 15.20
CA ALA A 21 3.07 1.52 16.65
C ALA A 21 2.22 2.77 16.95
N TYR A 22 1.35 2.70 17.96
CA TYR A 22 0.49 3.81 18.37
C TYR A 22 1.26 5.09 18.72
N ASP A 23 2.46 4.92 19.27
CA ASP A 23 3.34 6.03 19.67
C ASP A 23 4.13 6.62 18.49
N SER A 24 4.00 6.05 17.29
CA SER A 24 4.67 6.51 16.07
C SER A 24 3.78 7.44 15.25
N ASP A 25 4.41 8.34 14.51
CA ASP A 25 3.72 9.27 13.62
C ASP A 25 3.20 8.52 12.38
N THR A 26 1.91 8.23 12.40
CA THR A 26 1.18 7.50 11.36
C THR A 26 1.13 8.29 10.05
N ASP A 27 1.05 9.62 10.12
CA ASP A 27 1.05 10.49 8.94
C ASP A 27 2.42 10.48 8.26
N ALA A 28 3.50 10.58 9.05
CA ALA A 28 4.86 10.47 8.55
C ALA A 28 5.11 9.11 7.88
N ALA A 29 4.62 8.01 8.49
CA ALA A 29 4.72 6.67 7.91
C ALA A 29 3.97 6.57 6.57
N MET A 30 2.72 7.07 6.53
CA MET A 30 1.93 7.11 5.30
C MET A 30 2.63 7.89 4.19
N LYS A 31 3.17 9.07 4.52
CA LYS A 31 3.86 9.95 3.56
C LYS A 31 5.15 9.33 3.04
N ALA A 32 5.92 8.67 3.90
CA ALA A 32 7.14 7.97 3.51
C ALA A 32 6.85 6.81 2.54
N ILE A 33 5.81 6.03 2.83
CA ILE A 33 5.42 4.91 1.98
C ILE A 33 4.85 5.41 0.65
N LYS A 34 3.99 6.43 0.64
CA LYS A 34 3.50 7.07 -0.60
C LYS A 34 4.65 7.56 -1.47
N ALA A 35 5.61 8.30 -0.89
CA ALA A 35 6.77 8.81 -1.61
C ALA A 35 7.63 7.68 -2.20
N LYS A 36 7.77 6.56 -1.49
CA LYS A 36 8.50 5.39 -2.02
C LYS A 36 7.75 4.72 -3.16
N LEU A 37 6.45 4.50 -3.02
CA LEU A 37 5.61 3.88 -4.05
C LEU A 37 5.53 4.75 -5.31
N GLU A 38 5.46 6.08 -5.18
CA GLU A 38 5.52 7.00 -6.34
C GLU A 38 6.82 6.86 -7.16
N ASN A 39 7.90 6.38 -6.54
CA ASN A 39 9.20 6.15 -7.19
C ASN A 39 9.41 4.70 -7.64
N VAL A 40 8.44 3.79 -7.47
CA VAL A 40 8.55 2.41 -7.95
C VAL A 40 8.24 2.38 -9.45
N GLU A 41 9.26 2.10 -10.25
CA GLU A 41 9.09 1.80 -11.67
C GLU A 41 8.20 0.56 -11.86
N GLY A 42 7.21 0.67 -12.73
CA GLY A 42 6.22 -0.38 -12.99
C GLY A 42 4.88 -0.17 -12.30
N LEU A 43 4.75 0.76 -11.35
CA LEU A 43 3.42 1.18 -10.87
C LEU A 43 2.72 2.07 -11.90
N SER A 44 1.47 1.76 -12.16
CA SER A 44 0.59 2.48 -13.07
C SER A 44 0.21 3.81 -12.45
N GLN A 45 0.75 4.90 -12.98
CA GLN A 45 0.40 6.26 -12.54
C GLN A 45 -0.99 6.70 -13.03
N GLU A 46 -1.62 5.94 -13.93
CA GLU A 46 -2.99 6.18 -14.39
C GLU A 46 -4.03 5.91 -13.29
N ARG A 47 -3.71 4.98 -12.36
CA ARG A 47 -4.55 4.68 -11.21
C ARG A 47 -3.86 5.19 -9.96
N ASN A 48 -4.52 6.13 -9.29
CA ASN A 48 -3.98 6.73 -8.09
C ASN A 48 -3.80 5.66 -7.00
N ILE A 49 -2.61 5.60 -6.40
CA ILE A 49 -2.32 4.70 -5.27
C ILE A 49 -3.27 5.03 -4.12
N GLN A 50 -3.92 4.02 -3.57
CA GLN A 50 -4.78 4.16 -2.40
C GLN A 50 -3.96 3.86 -1.15
N ILE A 51 -4.10 4.72 -0.16
CA ILE A 51 -3.42 4.65 1.13
C ILE A 51 -4.41 5.02 2.22
N GLY A 52 -4.49 4.22 3.27
CA GLY A 52 -5.37 4.49 4.38
C GLY A 52 -5.14 3.57 5.56
N ILE A 53 -5.75 3.93 6.69
CA ILE A 53 -5.78 3.07 7.87
C ILE A 53 -6.80 1.95 7.60
N GLU A 54 -6.32 0.71 7.66
CA GLU A 54 -7.13 -0.49 7.51
C GLU A 54 -7.79 -0.87 8.83
N GLU A 55 -7.01 -0.88 9.92
CA GLU A 55 -7.46 -1.34 11.23
C GLU A 55 -6.66 -0.70 12.37
N PHE A 56 -7.31 -0.51 13.51
CA PHE A 56 -6.64 -0.21 14.79
C PHE A 56 -6.51 -1.53 15.57
N GLY A 57 -5.38 -2.22 15.38
CA GLY A 57 -5.12 -3.51 16.03
C GLY A 57 -4.66 -3.37 17.48
N ASP A 58 -4.55 -4.46 18.22
CA ASP A 58 -4.23 -4.43 19.66
C ASP A 58 -2.85 -3.80 19.96
N SER A 59 -1.89 -3.97 19.03
CA SER A 59 -0.49 -3.54 19.20
C SER A 59 -0.02 -2.48 18.19
N ALA A 60 -0.81 -2.19 17.17
CA ALA A 60 -0.43 -1.29 16.07
C ALA A 60 -1.64 -0.79 15.28
N ILE A 61 -1.47 0.35 14.63
CA ILE A 61 -2.35 0.86 13.59
C ILE A 61 -1.90 0.23 12.26
N ASN A 62 -2.75 -0.59 11.66
CA ASN A 62 -2.50 -1.21 10.37
C ASN A 62 -2.86 -0.23 9.25
N ILE A 63 -1.88 0.10 8.42
CA ILE A 63 -2.03 0.96 7.27
C ILE A 63 -1.98 0.08 6.03
N ALA A 64 -3.03 0.14 5.22
CA ALA A 64 -3.09 -0.56 3.95
C ALA A 64 -2.78 0.36 2.78
N PHE A 65 -2.16 -0.23 1.76
CA PHE A 65 -1.77 0.40 0.51
C PHE A 65 -2.22 -0.49 -0.63
N ARG A 66 -2.85 0.12 -1.64
CA ARG A 66 -3.26 -0.56 -2.86
C ARG A 66 -2.78 0.22 -4.07
N GLY A 67 -1.88 -0.39 -4.83
CA GLY A 67 -1.39 0.11 -6.11
C GLY A 67 -1.73 -0.84 -7.25
N TRP A 68 -1.57 -0.37 -8.48
CA TRP A 68 -1.71 -1.21 -9.68
C TRP A 68 -0.36 -1.20 -10.39
N ALA A 69 0.26 -2.36 -10.55
CA ALA A 69 1.45 -2.53 -11.36
C ALA A 69 1.05 -2.84 -12.81
N LYS A 70 1.71 -2.16 -13.76
CA LYS A 70 1.58 -2.46 -15.18
C LYS A 70 2.24 -3.81 -15.43
N THR A 71 1.43 -4.80 -15.79
CA THR A 71 1.93 -6.09 -16.28
C THR A 71 2.28 -5.92 -17.76
N GLN A 72 3.55 -6.09 -18.11
CA GLN A 72 4.00 -6.22 -19.51
C GLN A 72 3.68 -7.60 -20.07
#